data_AF-X0PKF6-F1
#
_entry.id   AF-X0PKF6-F1
#
_cell.length_a   1.000
_cell.length_b   1.000
_cell.length_c   1.000
_cell.angle_alpha   90.00
_cell.angle_beta   90.00
_cell.angle_gamma   90.00
#
_symmetry.space_group_name_H-M   'P 1'
#
loop_
_entity.id
_entity.type
_entity.pdbx_description
1 polymer ?
#
loop_
_entity_poly.entity_id
_entity_poly.type
_entity_poly.pdbx_seq_one_letter_code
_entity_poly.pdbx_strand_id
1 'polypeptide(L)'
;MVAFDWRYALLRNWPFIVFMMAILLADLLLDNGWLQLIAPPVIFIGFWIPYYLVFLKAHCRQHPQDDPKNRTTKPATVTVIVAVVFGGILLWLVPDRFSDVVTIGALWLGVAISDGLSKPKRQQITS
;
A
#
# COMPACT_ATOMS: atom_id res chain seq x y z
N MET A 1 -12.04 -0.87 24.11
CA MET A 1 -10.89 -0.14 23.54
C MET A 1 -10.57 -0.72 22.17
N VAL A 2 -10.44 0.13 21.16
CA VAL A 2 -10.00 -0.28 19.82
C VAL A 2 -8.48 -0.33 19.86
N ALA A 3 -7.91 -1.54 19.87
CA ALA A 3 -6.46 -1.70 19.79
C ALA A 3 -6.04 -1.50 18.33
N PHE A 4 -5.26 -0.44 18.07
CA PHE A 4 -4.68 -0.18 16.75
C PHE A 4 -3.39 -0.96 16.59
N ASP A 5 -3.34 -1.83 15.59
CA ASP A 5 -2.17 -2.64 15.25
C ASP A 5 -1.31 -1.91 14.22
N TRP A 6 -0.50 -0.98 14.71
CA TRP A 6 0.38 -0.17 13.87
C TRP A 6 1.41 -1.02 13.11
N ARG A 7 1.81 -2.18 13.65
CA ARG A 7 2.79 -3.08 13.02
C ARG A 7 2.20 -3.73 11.78
N TYR A 8 0.99 -4.27 11.91
CA TYR A 8 0.27 -4.83 10.78
C TYR A 8 -0.05 -3.77 9.72
N ALA A 9 -0.48 -2.58 10.15
CA ALA A 9 -0.71 -1.45 9.26
C ALA A 9 0.56 -1.17 8.43
N LEU A 10 1.70 -0.97 9.08
CA LEU A 10 2.97 -0.66 8.41
C LEU A 10 3.43 -1.79 7.49
N LEU A 11 3.38 -3.04 7.96
CA LEU A 11 3.79 -4.23 7.20
C LEU A 11 3.02 -4.35 5.88
N ARG A 12 1.71 -4.11 5.91
CA ARG A 12 0.86 -4.26 4.73
C ARG A 12 0.97 -3.10 3.75
N ASN A 13 1.35 -1.93 4.26
CA ASN A 13 1.38 -0.67 3.54
C ASN A 13 2.80 -0.27 3.10
N TRP A 14 3.83 -0.99 3.54
CA TRP A 14 5.24 -0.70 3.25
C TRP A 14 5.55 -0.44 1.77
N PRO A 15 5.08 -1.26 0.80
CA PRO A 15 5.41 -1.01 -0.60
C PRO A 15 4.81 0.28 -1.15
N PHE A 16 3.70 0.75 -0.58
CA PHE A 16 3.10 2.01 -1.01
C PHE A 16 3.86 3.22 -0.44
N ILE A 17 4.44 3.11 0.76
CA ILE A 17 5.38 4.11 1.27
C ILE A 17 6.55 4.25 0.28
N VAL A 18 7.09 3.13 -0.19
CA VAL A 18 8.15 3.10 -1.22
C VAL A 18 7.68 3.72 -2.53
N PHE A 19 6.43 3.48 -2.96
CA PHE A 19 5.86 4.10 -4.15
C PHE A 19 5.74 5.63 -4.03
N MET A 20 5.22 6.14 -2.91
CA MET A 20 5.10 7.58 -2.69
C MET A 20 6.47 8.26 -2.68
N MET A 21 7.47 7.63 -2.07
CA MET A 21 8.85 8.11 -2.15
C MET A 21 9.37 8.10 -3.59
N ALA A 22 9.06 7.05 -4.38
CA ALA A 22 9.46 6.98 -5.78
C ALA A 22 8.80 8.07 -6.65
N ILE A 23 7.54 8.43 -6.40
CA ILE A 23 6.87 9.55 -7.08
C ILE A 23 7.59 10.87 -6.75
N LEU A 24 7.82 11.15 -5.47
CA LEU A 24 8.49 12.39 -5.05
C LEU A 24 9.91 12.49 -5.61
N LEU A 25 10.65 11.37 -5.64
CA LEU A 25 11.98 11.29 -6.23
C LEU A 25 11.95 11.46 -7.75
N ALA A 26 10.95 10.89 -8.43
CA ALA A 26 10.80 11.02 -9.87
C ALA A 26 10.50 12.48 -10.27
N ASP A 27 9.62 13.17 -9.54
CA ASP A 27 9.33 14.59 -9.78
C ASP A 27 10.56 15.49 -9.54
N LEU A 28 11.41 15.13 -8.56
CA LEU A 28 12.63 15.88 -8.25
C LEU A 28 13.81 15.62 -9.20
N LEU A 29 13.99 14.37 -9.66
CA LEU A 29 15.22 13.93 -10.35
C LEU A 29 15.08 13.79 -11.87
N LEU A 30 13.87 13.72 -12.40
CA LEU A 30 13.64 13.45 -13.82
C LEU A 30 12.99 14.67 -14.47
N ASP A 31 13.61 15.26 -15.48
CA ASP A 31 12.97 16.33 -16.28
C ASP A 31 12.09 15.80 -17.43
N ASN A 32 12.19 14.49 -17.72
CA ASN A 32 11.42 13.87 -18.79
C ASN A 32 10.09 13.33 -18.25
N GLY A 33 8.98 13.99 -18.64
CA GLY A 33 7.63 13.64 -18.21
C GLY A 33 7.21 12.19 -18.48
N TRP A 34 7.78 11.54 -19.52
CA TRP A 34 7.51 10.12 -19.78
C TRP A 34 8.19 9.20 -18.76
N LEU A 35 9.42 9.52 -18.35
CA LEU A 35 10.12 8.77 -17.31
C LEU A 35 9.52 9.04 -15.93
N GLN A 36 9.10 10.28 -15.65
CA GLN A 36 8.36 10.60 -14.42
C GLN A 36 7.09 9.75 -14.27
N LEU A 37 6.43 9.41 -15.38
CA LEU A 37 5.21 8.60 -15.38
C LEU A 37 5.49 7.10 -15.20
N ILE A 38 6.50 6.57 -15.90
CA ILE A 38 6.75 5.13 -15.97
C ILE A 38 7.61 4.64 -14.80
N ALA A 39 8.55 5.47 -14.32
CA ALA A 39 9.50 5.05 -13.30
C ALA A 39 8.84 4.66 -11.96
N PRO A 40 7.91 5.44 -11.37
CA PRO A 40 7.32 5.08 -10.08
C PRO A 40 6.50 3.78 -10.12
N PRO A 41 5.63 3.52 -11.12
CA PRO A 41 4.93 2.23 -11.25
C PRO A 41 5.89 1.06 -11.46
N VAL A 42 6.94 1.22 -12.26
CA VAL A 42 7.95 0.18 -12.49
C VAL A 42 8.70 -0.14 -11.21
N ILE A 43 9.13 0.88 -10.46
CA ILE A 43 9.77 0.72 -9.15
C ILE A 43 8.80 0.03 -8.17
N PHE A 44 7.53 0.42 -8.16
CA PHE A 44 6.54 -0.19 -7.29
C PHE A 44 6.30 -1.65 -7.61
N ILE A 45 6.06 -2.01 -8.86
CA ILE A 45 5.85 -3.43 -9.25
C ILE A 45 7.12 -4.24 -8.98
N GLY A 46 8.27 -3.69 -9.37
CA GLY A 46 9.59 -4.31 -9.17
C GLY A 46 9.92 -4.53 -7.70
N PHE A 47 9.46 -3.66 -6.79
CA PHE A 47 9.64 -3.82 -5.35
C PHE A 47 8.52 -4.65 -4.68
N TRP A 48 7.28 -4.48 -5.11
CA TRP A 48 6.10 -5.14 -4.53
C TRP A 48 6.19 -6.65 -4.65
N ILE A 49 6.55 -7.16 -5.83
CA ILE A 49 6.64 -8.60 -6.10
C ILE A 49 7.64 -9.30 -5.17
N PRO A 50 8.92 -8.89 -5.10
CA PRO A 50 9.87 -9.52 -4.20
C PRO A 50 9.52 -9.29 -2.73
N TYR A 51 9.00 -8.11 -2.36
CA TYR A 51 8.52 -7.85 -1.01
C TYR A 51 7.42 -8.86 -0.61
N TYR A 52 6.44 -9.08 -1.47
CA TYR A 52 5.35 -10.02 -1.22
C TYR A 52 5.83 -11.46 -1.13
N LEU A 53 6.66 -11.89 -2.09
CA LEU A 53 7.09 -13.29 -2.22
C LEU A 53 8.12 -13.71 -1.18
N VAL A 54 9.08 -12.84 -0.87
CA VAL A 54 10.21 -13.17 -0.01
C VAL A 54 9.93 -12.77 1.43
N PHE A 55 9.47 -11.54 1.67
CA PHE A 55 9.35 -11.00 3.01
C PHE A 55 7.96 -11.27 3.61
N LEU A 56 6.89 -10.77 2.98
CA LEU A 56 5.54 -10.86 3.53
C LEU A 56 5.08 -12.31 3.68
N LYS A 57 5.33 -13.15 2.67
CA LYS A 57 4.99 -14.57 2.72
C LYS A 57 5.75 -15.33 3.81
N ALA A 58 7.04 -15.04 4.02
CA ALA A 58 7.82 -15.67 5.07
C ALA A 58 7.38 -15.18 6.46
N HIS A 59 7.13 -13.88 6.61
CA HIS A 59 6.62 -13.27 7.83
C HIS A 59 5.27 -13.87 8.23
N CYS A 60 4.31 -13.96 7.31
CA CYS A 60 2.99 -14.56 7.58
C CYS A 60 3.06 -16.06 7.93
N ARG A 61 4.09 -16.80 7.50
CA ARG A 61 4.32 -18.18 7.94
C ARG A 61 4.75 -18.26 9.40
N GLN A 62 5.55 -17.31 9.86
CA GLN A 62 6.02 -17.25 11.25
C GLN A 62 5.00 -16.58 12.19
N HIS A 63 4.18 -15.68 11.66
CA HIS A 63 3.17 -14.91 12.38
C HIS A 63 1.80 -15.03 11.68
N PRO A 64 1.08 -16.16 11.85
CA PRO A 64 -0.18 -16.40 11.16
C PRO A 64 -1.30 -15.42 11.54
N GLN A 65 -1.20 -14.70 12.67
CA GLN A 65 -2.09 -13.58 13.01
C GLN A 65 -1.97 -12.37 12.06
N ASP A 66 -0.86 -12.26 11.34
CA ASP A 66 -0.59 -11.20 10.38
C ASP A 66 -0.94 -11.61 8.94
N ASP A 67 -1.46 -12.82 8.72
CA ASP A 67 -1.99 -13.20 7.42
C ASP A 67 -3.33 -12.46 7.20
N PRO A 68 -3.49 -11.68 6.11
CA PRO A 68 -4.75 -11.02 5.78
C PRO A 68 -5.94 -11.99 5.68
N LYS A 69 -5.73 -13.27 5.35
CA LYS A 69 -6.78 -14.31 5.34
C LYS A 69 -7.36 -14.58 6.73
N ASN A 70 -6.52 -14.41 7.75
CA ASN A 70 -6.85 -14.64 9.14
C ASN A 70 -7.35 -13.38 9.86
N ARG A 71 -7.54 -12.26 9.16
CA ARG A 71 -8.17 -11.05 9.72
C ARG A 71 -9.62 -10.87 9.25
N THR A 72 -10.44 -10.22 10.08
CA THR A 72 -11.88 -10.04 9.80
C THR A 72 -12.17 -9.00 8.71
N THR A 73 -11.20 -8.18 8.34
CA THR A 73 -11.36 -7.16 7.30
C THR A 73 -10.89 -7.71 5.95
N LYS A 74 -11.76 -7.68 4.94
CA LYS A 74 -11.40 -8.06 3.57
C LYS A 74 -10.34 -7.08 3.05
N PRO A 75 -9.20 -7.56 2.55
CA PRO A 75 -8.11 -6.67 2.18
C PRO A 75 -8.51 -5.85 0.95
N ALA A 76 -8.56 -4.52 1.12
CA ALA A 76 -8.66 -3.55 0.04
C ALA A 76 -7.39 -3.48 -0.82
N THR A 77 -6.52 -4.50 -0.82
CA THR A 77 -5.26 -4.50 -1.58
C THR A 77 -5.52 -4.39 -3.08
N VAL A 78 -6.56 -5.06 -3.59
CA VAL A 78 -7.00 -4.91 -5.00
C VAL A 78 -7.56 -3.51 -5.24
N THR A 79 -8.36 -2.98 -4.31
CA THR A 79 -8.94 -1.62 -4.40
C THR A 79 -7.87 -0.54 -4.34
N VAL A 80 -6.80 -0.73 -3.56
CA VAL A 80 -5.65 0.17 -3.46
C VAL A 80 -4.80 0.07 -4.72
N ILE A 81 -4.44 -1.13 -5.19
CA ILE A 81 -3.70 -1.27 -6.45
C ILE A 81 -4.49 -0.62 -7.60
N VAL A 82 -5.80 -0.84 -7.67
CA VAL A 82 -6.68 -0.18 -8.64
C VAL A 82 -6.70 1.33 -8.41
N ALA A 83 -6.92 1.83 -7.20
CA ALA A 83 -6.96 3.27 -6.91
C ALA A 83 -5.63 3.99 -7.18
N VAL A 84 -4.51 3.28 -7.04
CA VAL A 84 -3.15 3.81 -7.26
C VAL A 84 -2.80 3.84 -8.73
N VAL A 85 -3.12 2.77 -9.47
CA VAL A 85 -2.96 2.73 -10.93
C VAL A 85 -3.91 3.72 -11.60
N PHE A 86 -5.18 3.75 -11.17
CA PHE A 86 -6.20 4.64 -11.72
C PHE A 86 -5.98 6.10 -11.29
N GLY A 87 -5.52 6.33 -10.06
CA GLY A 87 -5.10 7.65 -9.58
C GLY A 87 -3.86 8.17 -10.30
N GLY A 88 -2.89 7.31 -10.61
CA GLY A 88 -1.73 7.65 -11.44
C GLY A 88 -2.10 8.03 -12.89
N ILE A 89 -3.13 7.41 -13.45
CA ILE A 89 -3.68 7.77 -14.77
C ILE A 89 -4.46 9.09 -14.71
N LEU A 90 -5.27 9.30 -13.66
CA LEU A 90 -6.05 10.53 -13.46
C LEU A 90 -5.17 11.76 -13.21
N LEU A 91 -4.07 11.59 -12.47
CA LEU A 91 -2.99 12.59 -12.28
C LEU A 91 -2.42 13.15 -13.59
N TRP A 92 -2.53 12.40 -14.69
CA TRP A 92 -2.06 12.83 -16.00
C TRP A 92 -3.12 13.59 -16.81
N LEU A 93 -4.39 13.42 -16.48
CA LEU A 93 -5.52 14.08 -17.15
C LEU A 93 -5.83 15.47 -16.57
N VAL A 94 -5.36 15.78 -15.35
CA VAL A 94 -5.64 17.04 -14.66
C VAL A 94 -4.34 17.81 -14.39
N PRO A 95 -4.22 19.08 -14.79
CA PRO A 95 -2.96 19.82 -14.71
C PRO A 95 -2.52 20.25 -13.29
N ASP A 96 -3.39 20.12 -12.28
CA ASP A 96 -3.10 20.50 -10.89
C ASP A 96 -2.47 19.33 -10.08
N ARG A 97 -1.20 19.02 -10.40
CA ARG A 97 -0.46 17.85 -9.88
C ARG A 97 -0.38 17.75 -8.34
N PHE A 98 -0.44 18.88 -7.62
CA PHE A 98 -0.22 18.92 -6.17
C PHE A 98 -1.45 18.48 -5.36
N SER A 99 -2.66 18.82 -5.82
CA SER A 99 -3.93 18.43 -5.18
C SER A 99 -4.14 16.92 -5.20
N ASP A 100 -3.71 16.28 -6.28
CA ASP A 100 -4.02 14.89 -6.57
C ASP A 100 -3.10 13.92 -5.80
N VAL A 101 -1.80 14.23 -5.65
CA VAL A 101 -0.88 13.45 -4.81
C VAL A 101 -1.32 13.48 -3.34
N VAL A 102 -1.76 14.65 -2.85
CA VAL A 102 -2.29 14.81 -1.49
C VAL A 102 -3.58 14.01 -1.30
N THR A 103 -4.48 14.03 -2.29
CA THR A 103 -5.75 13.29 -2.25
C THR A 103 -5.50 11.77 -2.25
N ILE A 104 -4.61 11.27 -3.10
CA ILE A 104 -4.22 9.86 -3.14
C ILE A 104 -3.55 9.45 -1.82
N GLY A 105 -2.66 10.29 -1.28
CA GLY A 105 -2.04 10.08 0.02
C GLY A 105 -3.05 10.00 1.15
N ALA A 106 -4.07 10.87 1.15
CA ALA A 106 -5.13 10.87 2.15
C ALA A 106 -6.04 9.63 2.07
N LEU A 107 -6.44 9.24 0.85
CA LEU A 107 -7.22 8.01 0.63
C LEU A 107 -6.45 6.78 1.11
N TRP A 108 -5.16 6.73 0.81
CA TRP A 108 -4.30 5.65 1.26
C TRP A 108 -4.11 5.63 2.78
N LEU A 109 -3.94 6.80 3.42
CA LEU A 109 -3.86 6.90 4.87
C LEU A 109 -5.12 6.31 5.52
N GLY A 110 -6.30 6.60 4.97
CA GLY A 110 -7.57 6.01 5.41
C GLY A 110 -7.57 4.48 5.32
N VAL A 111 -7.00 3.91 4.26
CA VAL A 111 -6.85 2.44 4.11
C VAL A 111 -5.83 1.88 5.10
N ALA A 112 -4.68 2.54 5.29
CA ALA A 112 -3.67 2.10 6.26
C ALA A 112 -4.22 2.11 7.68
N ILE A 113 -5.03 3.11 8.03
CA ILE A 113 -5.76 3.17 9.30
C ILE A 113 -6.78 2.02 9.39
N SER A 114 -7.58 1.80 8.35
CA SER A 114 -8.53 0.68 8.29
C SER A 114 -7.85 -0.68 8.45
N ASP A 115 -6.66 -0.85 7.87
CA ASP A 115 -5.86 -2.07 8.03
C ASP A 115 -5.31 -2.19 9.45
N GLY A 116 -4.84 -1.10 10.08
CA GLY A 116 -4.41 -1.13 11.48
C GLY A 116 -5.54 -1.37 12.48
N LEU A 117 -6.79 -1.08 12.08
CA LEU A 117 -7.99 -1.41 12.85
C LEU A 117 -8.47 -2.86 12.64
N SER A 118 -7.88 -3.59 11.68
CA SER A 118 -8.25 -4.98 11.41
C SER A 118 -7.82 -5.89 12.55
N LYS A 119 -8.74 -6.77 12.98
CA LYS A 119 -8.49 -7.71 14.08
C LYS A 119 -8.19 -9.11 13.53
N PRO A 120 -7.30 -9.88 14.18
CA PRO A 120 -7.21 -11.30 13.91
C PRO A 120 -8.55 -11.95 14.23
N LYS A 121 -9.03 -12.80 13.31
CA LYS A 121 -10.13 -13.73 13.59
C LYS A 121 -9.67 -14.53 14.80
N ARG A 122 -10.40 -14.43 15.92
CA ARG A 122 -10.19 -15.29 17.09
C ARG A 122 -10.00 -16.71 16.57
N GLN A 123 -8.81 -17.28 16.75
CA GLN A 123 -8.68 -18.73 16.66
C GLN A 123 -9.70 -19.27 17.64
N GLN A 124 -10.70 -19.98 17.14
CA GLN A 124 -11.53 -20.81 18.00
C GLN A 124 -10.55 -21.78 18.65
N ILE A 125 -10.13 -21.45 19.86
CA ILE A 125 -9.53 -22.39 20.79
C ILE A 125 -10.68 -23.35 21.11
N THR A 126 -10.86 -24.36 20.27
CA THR A 126 -11.47 -25.61 20.70
C THR A 126 -10.45 -26.26 21.62
N SER A 127 -10.61 -25.98 22.91
CA SER A 127 -10.14 -26.81 24.02
C SER A 127 -10.75 -28.21 23.93
#